data_AF-A0A524H589-F1
#
_entry.id   AF-A0A524H589-F1
#
_cell.length_a   1.000
_cell.length_b   1.000
_cell.length_c   1.000
_cell.angle_alpha   90.00
_cell.angle_beta   90.00
_cell.angle_gamma   90.00
#
_symmetry.space_group_name_H-M   'P 1'
#
loop_
_entity.id
_entity.type
_entity.pdbx_description
1 polymer ?
#
loop_
_entity_poly.entity_id
_entity_poly.type
_entity_poly.pdbx_seq_one_letter_code
_entity_poly.pdbx_strand_id
1 'polypeptide(L)'
;MRRLLALPLLAIALTGCPSYDSYTPVVSQQGLIPPDQFARYGKEQAQAIAIGREFGYAYQGDTPADYGAQAAAGAAYARTMPDVLNVTADSLGHRLTLQFRSGWRTAVDPIADGRRGHETPGIAAAAPAS
;
A
#
# COMPACT_ATOMS: atom_id res chain seq x y z
N MET A 1 43.00 -28.95 -0.40
CA MET A 1 42.17 -28.55 -1.57
C MET A 1 40.67 -28.65 -1.34
N ARG A 2 40.14 -29.71 -0.69
CA ARG A 2 38.69 -29.89 -0.42
C ARG A 2 38.02 -28.79 0.43
N ARG A 3 38.78 -28.07 1.27
CA ARG A 3 38.27 -26.95 2.10
C ARG A 3 38.20 -25.60 1.35
N LEU A 4 38.94 -25.44 0.25
CA LEU A 4 38.99 -24.19 -0.52
C LEU A 4 37.77 -24.02 -1.44
N LEU A 5 37.08 -25.13 -1.77
CA LEU A 5 35.84 -25.13 -2.53
C LEU A 5 34.59 -24.81 -1.68
N ALA A 6 34.70 -24.87 -0.34
CA ALA A 6 33.56 -24.63 0.55
C ALA A 6 33.18 -23.14 0.66
N LEU A 7 34.19 -22.26 0.58
CA LEU A 7 34.00 -20.80 0.64
C LEU A 7 33.20 -20.22 -0.55
N PRO A 8 33.50 -20.55 -1.82
CA PRO A 8 32.71 -20.05 -2.95
C PRO A 8 31.28 -20.63 -2.97
N LEU A 9 31.11 -21.90 -2.56
CA LEU A 9 29.77 -22.52 -2.44
C LEU A 9 28.90 -21.85 -1.37
N LEU A 10 29.49 -21.48 -0.23
CA LEU A 10 28.79 -20.75 0.82
C LEU A 10 28.41 -19.33 0.38
N ALA A 11 29.29 -18.65 -0.37
CA ALA A 11 29.01 -17.33 -0.92
C ALA A 11 27.84 -17.36 -1.92
N ILE A 12 27.80 -18.35 -2.81
CA ILE A 12 26.70 -18.53 -3.78
C ILE A 12 25.38 -18.89 -3.06
N ALA A 13 25.45 -19.70 -1.99
CA ALA A 13 24.28 -20.02 -1.17
C ALA A 13 23.71 -18.79 -0.44
N LEU A 14 24.56 -17.83 -0.05
CA LEU A 14 24.14 -16.58 0.60
C LEU A 14 23.55 -15.56 -0.38
N THR A 15 23.99 -15.55 -1.64
CA THR A 15 23.41 -14.68 -2.70
C THR A 15 22.18 -15.29 -3.37
N GLY A 16 21.82 -16.53 -3.01
CA GLY A 16 20.70 -17.26 -3.60
C GLY A 16 19.31 -16.82 -3.10
N CYS A 17 19.23 -15.96 -2.09
CA CYS A 17 17.96 -15.33 -1.70
C CYS A 17 17.65 -14.22 -2.70
N PRO A 18 16.63 -14.38 -3.58
CA PRO A 18 16.22 -13.29 -4.45
C PRO A 18 15.74 -12.13 -3.58
N SER A 19 16.20 -10.91 -3.83
CA SER A 19 15.54 -9.73 -3.28
C SER A 19 14.21 -9.59 -4.01
N TYR A 20 13.14 -10.12 -3.43
CA TYR A 20 11.78 -9.87 -3.90
C TYR A 20 11.39 -8.44 -3.53
N ASP A 21 11.94 -7.45 -4.24
CA ASP A 21 11.41 -6.10 -4.22
C ASP A 21 10.20 -6.07 -5.16
N SER A 22 9.01 -6.05 -4.57
CA SER A 22 7.74 -6.02 -5.29
C SER A 22 7.12 -4.62 -5.30
N TYR A 23 7.82 -3.60 -4.82
CA TYR A 23 7.25 -2.27 -4.65
C TYR A 23 6.79 -1.66 -5.98
N THR A 24 7.67 -1.62 -6.97
CA THR A 24 7.41 -1.03 -8.29
C THR A 24 6.15 -1.58 -8.99
N PRO A 25 5.94 -2.92 -9.12
CA PRO A 25 4.73 -3.43 -9.73
C PRO A 25 3.46 -3.22 -8.89
N VAL A 26 3.56 -3.08 -7.56
CA VAL A 26 2.40 -2.90 -6.66
C VAL A 26 1.85 -1.48 -6.71
N VAL A 27 2.70 -0.46 -6.87
CA VAL A 27 2.27 0.95 -6.88
C VAL A 27 1.82 1.45 -8.26
N SER A 28 2.05 0.66 -9.32
CA SER A 28 1.69 1.05 -10.68
C SER A 28 0.19 0.95 -10.91
N GLN A 29 -0.42 2.07 -11.31
CA GLN A 29 -1.82 2.10 -11.75
C GLN A 29 -1.98 1.72 -13.24
N GLN A 30 -0.89 1.39 -13.93
CA GLN A 30 -0.92 1.07 -15.36
C GLN A 30 -1.72 -0.21 -15.61
N GLY A 31 -2.74 -0.11 -16.46
CA GLY A 31 -3.61 -1.25 -16.80
C GLY A 31 -4.75 -1.50 -15.81
N LEU A 32 -4.83 -0.73 -14.72
CA LEU A 32 -5.97 -0.73 -13.81
C LEU A 32 -7.06 0.25 -14.27
N ILE A 33 -8.27 0.09 -13.74
CA ILE A 33 -9.33 1.08 -13.88
C ILE A 33 -8.84 2.39 -13.23
N PRO A 34 -8.98 3.56 -13.89
CA PRO A 34 -8.56 4.82 -13.31
C PRO A 34 -9.16 5.05 -11.90
N PRO A 35 -8.39 5.55 -10.92
CA PRO A 35 -8.85 5.70 -9.53
C PRO A 35 -10.18 6.45 -9.40
N ASP A 36 -10.32 7.57 -10.10
CA ASP A 36 -11.56 8.36 -10.09
C ASP A 36 -12.75 7.66 -10.75
N GLN A 37 -12.49 6.76 -11.71
CA GLN A 37 -13.55 5.97 -12.33
C GLN A 37 -14.03 4.87 -11.37
N PHE A 38 -13.09 4.20 -10.69
CA PHE A 38 -13.44 3.19 -9.69
C PHE A 38 -14.17 3.78 -8.48
N ALA A 39 -13.74 4.97 -8.01
CA ALA A 39 -14.37 5.68 -6.90
C ALA A 39 -15.87 5.95 -7.12
N ARG A 40 -16.33 6.04 -8.38
CA ARG A 40 -17.73 6.30 -8.71
C ARG A 40 -18.64 5.07 -8.54
N TYR A 41 -18.09 3.88 -8.36
CA TYR A 41 -18.89 2.66 -8.20
C TYR A 41 -19.60 2.57 -6.85
N GLY A 42 -19.16 3.33 -5.85
CA GLY A 42 -19.84 3.39 -4.57
C GLY A 42 -19.01 4.07 -3.50
N LYS A 43 -19.64 4.29 -2.34
CA LYS A 43 -19.03 4.99 -1.20
C LYS A 43 -17.78 4.27 -0.67
N GLU A 44 -17.82 2.95 -0.58
CA GLU A 44 -16.68 2.16 -0.09
C GLU A 44 -15.53 2.15 -1.12
N GLN A 45 -15.85 2.15 -2.42
CA GLN A 45 -14.85 2.27 -3.49
C GLN A 45 -14.18 3.64 -3.45
N ALA A 46 -14.95 4.71 -3.25
CA ALA A 46 -14.39 6.04 -3.03
C ALA A 46 -13.46 6.08 -1.81
N GLN A 47 -13.82 5.41 -0.71
CA GLN A 47 -12.97 5.35 0.49
C GLN A 47 -11.69 4.57 0.23
N ALA A 48 -11.77 3.43 -0.46
CA ALA A 48 -10.60 2.64 -0.83
C ALA A 48 -9.61 3.47 -1.67
N ILE A 49 -10.10 4.23 -2.65
CA ILE A 49 -9.26 5.12 -3.48
C ILE A 49 -8.67 6.26 -2.65
N ALA A 50 -9.46 6.89 -1.78
CA ALA A 50 -8.96 7.95 -0.91
C ALA A 50 -7.85 7.46 0.02
N ILE A 51 -8.01 6.25 0.57
CA ILE A 51 -6.98 5.60 1.40
C ILE A 51 -5.74 5.29 0.57
N GLY A 52 -5.90 4.74 -0.64
CA GLY A 52 -4.79 4.46 -1.54
C GLY A 52 -3.99 5.72 -1.88
N ARG A 53 -4.66 6.86 -2.08
CA ARG A 53 -4.02 8.16 -2.32
C ARG A 53 -3.23 8.67 -1.12
N GLU A 54 -3.79 8.66 0.08
CA GLU A 54 -3.03 9.07 1.28
C GLU A 54 -1.88 8.10 1.58
N PHE A 55 -2.07 6.82 1.30
CA PHE A 55 -1.02 5.81 1.42
C PHE A 55 0.12 6.07 0.41
N GLY A 56 -0.20 6.42 -0.84
CA GLY A 56 0.78 6.85 -1.86
C GLY A 56 1.46 8.17 -1.51
N TYR A 57 0.70 9.15 -1.03
CA TYR A 57 1.22 10.46 -0.66
C TYR A 57 2.20 10.41 0.52
N ALA A 58 2.00 9.47 1.44
CA ALA A 58 2.88 9.26 2.59
C ALA A 58 4.21 8.56 2.25
N TYR A 59 4.52 8.33 0.97
CA TYR A 59 5.78 7.72 0.55
C TYR A 59 6.98 8.60 0.91
N GLN A 60 7.96 8.02 1.60
CA GLN A 60 9.14 8.72 2.13
C GLN A 60 10.47 8.18 1.58
N GLY A 61 10.47 7.00 0.96
CA GLY A 61 11.68 6.34 0.47
C GLY A 61 11.52 4.83 0.42
N ASP A 62 12.63 4.14 0.17
CA ASP A 62 12.68 2.70 -0.09
C ASP A 62 13.30 1.88 1.05
N THR A 63 13.39 2.45 2.26
CA THR A 63 13.85 1.67 3.42
C THR A 63 12.68 0.93 4.09
N PRO A 64 12.94 -0.19 4.78
CA PRO A 64 11.89 -0.85 5.57
C PRO A 64 11.21 0.06 6.60
N ALA A 65 11.95 1.04 7.14
CA ALA A 65 11.40 2.02 8.06
C ALA A 65 10.44 2.98 7.34
N ASP A 66 10.79 3.44 6.15
CA ASP A 66 9.93 4.32 5.33
C ASP A 66 8.64 3.61 4.92
N TYR A 67 8.71 2.34 4.49
CA TYR A 67 7.52 1.55 4.19
C TYR A 67 6.63 1.34 5.42
N GLY A 68 7.24 1.11 6.58
CA GLY A 68 6.52 1.02 7.85
C GLY A 68 5.78 2.32 8.18
N ALA A 69 6.44 3.47 8.03
CA ALA A 69 5.85 4.79 8.26
C ALA A 69 4.73 5.11 7.25
N GLN A 70 4.95 4.80 5.97
CA GLN A 70 3.97 4.96 4.90
C GLN A 70 2.70 4.12 5.19
N ALA A 71 2.86 2.84 5.55
CA ALA A 71 1.74 1.96 5.87
C ALA A 71 1.00 2.41 7.15
N ALA A 72 1.73 2.91 8.15
CA ALA A 72 1.15 3.48 9.36
C ALA A 72 0.28 4.71 9.04
N ALA A 73 0.76 5.62 8.18
CA ALA A 73 0.02 6.80 7.76
C ALA A 73 -1.25 6.44 6.98
N GLY A 74 -1.15 5.54 6.00
CA GLY A 74 -2.31 5.05 5.25
C GLY A 74 -3.35 4.36 6.16
N ALA A 75 -2.89 3.55 7.12
CA ALA A 75 -3.77 2.92 8.09
C ALA A 75 -4.40 3.94 9.07
N ALA A 76 -3.68 4.98 9.48
CA ALA A 76 -4.23 6.06 10.30
C ALA A 76 -5.36 6.79 9.58
N TYR A 77 -5.14 7.14 8.30
CA TYR A 77 -6.18 7.77 7.48
C TYR A 77 -7.37 6.84 7.26
N ALA A 78 -7.14 5.55 6.99
CA ALA A 78 -8.21 4.55 6.86
C ALA A 78 -9.14 4.48 8.08
N ARG A 79 -8.60 4.65 9.30
CA ARG A 79 -9.41 4.66 10.54
C ARG A 79 -10.32 5.88 10.68
N THR A 80 -10.08 6.95 9.91
CA THR A 80 -10.96 8.12 9.87
C THR A 80 -12.21 7.90 9.01
N MET A 81 -12.21 6.84 8.19
CA MET A 81 -13.29 6.58 7.25
C MET A 81 -14.49 5.92 7.94
N PRO A 82 -15.72 6.39 7.66
CA PRO A 82 -16.90 5.96 8.41
C PRO A 82 -17.27 4.49 8.21
N ASP A 83 -17.01 3.94 7.01
CA ASP A 83 -17.41 2.57 6.67
C ASP A 83 -16.28 1.55 6.85
N VAL A 84 -15.06 1.99 7.17
CA VAL A 84 -13.96 1.09 7.47
C VAL A 84 -14.17 0.49 8.87
N LEU A 85 -14.23 -0.84 8.92
CA LEU A 85 -14.34 -1.61 10.16
C LEU A 85 -12.96 -2.00 10.69
N ASN A 86 -12.06 -2.43 9.80
CA ASN A 86 -10.70 -2.83 10.17
C ASN A 86 -9.71 -2.50 9.04
N VAL A 87 -8.45 -2.27 9.43
CA VAL A 87 -7.32 -2.07 8.52
C VAL A 87 -6.11 -2.84 9.04
N THR A 88 -5.49 -3.61 8.16
CA THR A 88 -4.24 -4.33 8.43
C THR A 88 -3.18 -3.86 7.45
N ALA A 89 -2.02 -3.46 7.96
CA ALA A 89 -0.85 -3.15 7.15
C ALA A 89 -0.07 -4.44 6.83
N ASP A 90 0.26 -4.63 5.56
CA ASP A 90 1.20 -5.65 5.09
C ASP A 90 2.42 -4.93 4.51
N SER A 91 3.41 -4.69 5.36
CA SER A 91 4.64 -3.99 5.00
C SER A 91 5.53 -4.80 4.07
N LEU A 92 5.37 -6.13 4.00
CA LEU A 92 6.12 -6.97 3.07
C LEU A 92 5.48 -6.97 1.68
N GLY A 93 4.15 -6.97 1.63
CA GLY A 93 3.38 -6.88 0.39
C GLY A 93 3.09 -5.46 -0.08
N HIS A 94 3.68 -4.44 0.58
CA HIS A 94 3.51 -3.00 0.34
C HIS A 94 2.05 -2.55 0.16
N ARG A 95 1.14 -3.14 0.93
CA ARG A 95 -0.30 -2.93 0.77
C ARG A 95 -1.03 -2.81 2.10
N LEU A 96 -2.24 -2.28 2.05
CA LEU A 96 -3.20 -2.36 3.15
C LEU A 96 -4.28 -3.37 2.79
N THR A 97 -4.83 -4.05 3.80
CA THR A 97 -6.08 -4.80 3.67
C THR A 97 -7.15 -4.09 4.48
N LEU A 98 -8.23 -3.68 3.81
CA LEU A 98 -9.39 -3.07 4.44
C LEU A 98 -10.51 -4.09 4.59
N GLN A 99 -11.24 -3.98 5.69
CA GLN A 99 -12.55 -4.60 5.88
C GLN A 99 -13.56 -3.48 6.11
N PHE A 100 -14.60 -3.44 5.29
CA PHE A 100 -15.70 -2.50 5.44
C PHE A 100 -16.84 -3.08 6.27
N ARG A 101 -17.70 -2.20 6.79
CA ARG A 101 -18.90 -2.57 7.56
C ARG A 101 -19.90 -3.39 6.75
N SER A 102 -19.92 -3.26 5.42
CA SER A 102 -20.69 -4.11 4.51
C SER A 102 -20.25 -5.58 4.50
N GLY A 103 -19.06 -5.87 5.04
CA GLY A 103 -18.38 -7.17 4.91
C GLY A 103 -17.44 -7.24 3.71
N TRP A 104 -17.40 -6.23 2.83
CA TRP A 104 -16.44 -6.18 1.74
C TRP A 104 -15.00 -6.10 2.27
N ARG A 105 -14.12 -6.91 1.69
CA ARG A 105 -12.68 -6.93 1.99
C ARG A 105 -11.91 -6.67 0.71
N THR A 106 -10.95 -5.75 0.76
CA THR A 106 -10.13 -5.41 -0.39
C THR A 106 -8.70 -5.13 0.03
N ALA A 107 -7.76 -5.47 -0.85
CA ALA A 107 -6.42 -4.89 -0.81
C ALA A 107 -6.49 -3.44 -1.33
N VAL A 108 -5.63 -2.59 -0.79
CA VAL A 108 -5.42 -1.21 -1.23
C VAL A 108 -3.92 -1.00 -1.35
N ASP A 109 -3.49 -0.77 -2.58
CA ASP A 109 -2.11 -0.43 -2.91
C ASP A 109 -1.92 1.09 -2.87
N PRO A 110 -0.68 1.59 -2.72
CA PRO A 110 -0.40 3.02 -2.82
C PRO A 110 -0.76 3.56 -4.21
N ILE A 111 -1.46 4.70 -4.25
CA ILE A 111 -1.83 5.41 -5.49
C ILE A 111 -1.00 6.69 -5.57
N ALA A 112 -0.01 6.71 -6.45
CA ALA A 112 0.89 7.85 -6.67
C ALA A 112 0.43 8.74 -7.85
N ASP A 113 -0.83 9.17 -7.84
CA ASP A 113 -1.41 10.03 -8.91
C ASP A 113 -1.28 11.54 -8.62
N GLY A 114 -0.53 11.91 -7.58
CA GLY A 114 -0.28 13.29 -7.17
C GLY A 114 -1.44 13.95 -6.41
N ARG A 115 -2.51 13.21 -6.09
CA ARG A 115 -3.70 13.73 -5.42
C ARG A 115 -3.83 13.19 -4.01
N ARG A 116 -4.51 13.98 -3.16
CA ARG A 116 -4.84 13.62 -1.78
C ARG A 116 -6.14 12.84 -1.69
N GLY A 117 -6.33 12.12 -0.60
CA GLY A 117 -7.52 11.29 -0.39
C GLY A 117 -8.82 12.11 -0.38
N HIS A 118 -8.79 13.32 0.17
CA HIS A 118 -9.94 14.23 0.22
C HIS A 118 -10.36 14.78 -1.16
N GLU A 119 -9.49 14.68 -2.17
CA GLU A 119 -9.79 15.06 -3.55
C GLU A 119 -10.54 13.95 -4.32
N THR A 120 -10.77 12.79 -3.68
CA THR A 120 -11.45 11.66 -4.31
C THR A 120 -12.93 11.93 -4.54
N PRO A 121 -13.45 11.72 -5.76
CA PRO A 121 -14.88 11.85 -6.03
C PRO A 121 -15.71 10.97 -5.08
N GLY A 122 -16.76 11.55 -4.49
CA GLY A 122 -17.65 10.82 -3.58
C GLY A 122 -17.19 10.76 -2.13
N ILE A 123 -16.06 11.40 -1.78
CA ILE A 123 -15.62 11.57 -0.39
C ILE A 123 -15.99 12.95 0.11
N ALA A 124 -16.79 13.00 1.18
CA ALA A 124 -16.82 14.18 2.04
C ALA A 124 -15.50 14.17 2.82
N ALA A 125 -14.67 15.20 2.62
CA ALA A 125 -13.34 15.29 3.20
C ALA A 125 -13.34 14.86 4.68
N ALA A 126 -12.66 13.77 5.02
CA ALA A 126 -12.30 13.49 6.39
C ALA A 126 -11.27 14.55 6.81
N ALA A 127 -11.50 15.22 7.95
CA ALA A 127 -10.57 16.20 8.47
C ALA A 127 -9.15 15.59 8.53
N PRO A 128 -8.10 16.36 8.17
CA PRO A 128 -6.74 15.84 8.20
C PRO A 128 -6.41 15.34 9.61
N ALA A 129 -5.79 14.16 9.70
CA ALA A 129 -5.21 13.69 10.94
C ALA A 129 -4.07 14.66 11.31
N SER A 130 -4.29 15.42 12.38
CA SER A 130 -3.33 16.35 13.00
C SER A 130 -2.23 15.62 13.75
#